data_AF-A0A6N4TFX0-F1
#
_entry.id   AF-A0A6N4TFX0-F1
#
_cell.length_a   1.000
_cell.length_b   1.000
_cell.length_c   1.000
_cell.angle_alpha   90.00
_cell.angle_beta   90.00
_cell.angle_gamma   90.00
#
_symmetry.space_group_name_H-M   'P 1'
#
loop_
_entity.id
_entity.type
_entity.pdbx_description
1 polymer ?
#
loop_
_entity_poly.entity_id
_entity_poly.type
_entity_poly.pdbx_seq_one_letter_code
_entity_poly.pdbx_strand_id
1 'polypeptide(L)'
;MTLFVSTLAFFLLLLLGKVLLFINEAFYILVLLYVLYLFLLKFFIKKGNCSAIQVYDYFYVGFFVLLCIFFLYNRQEVFSLVSVAYLYMSSFISMMLYIDTLRFKSLF
;
A
#
# COMPACT_ATOMS: atom_id res chain seq x y z
N MET A 1 2.95 15.78 4.74
CA MET A 1 2.79 14.89 5.91
C MET A 1 2.15 13.56 5.57
N THR A 2 1.01 13.53 4.87
CA THR A 2 0.20 12.29 4.72
C THR A 2 0.86 11.19 3.89
N LEU A 3 1.53 11.53 2.77
CA LEU A 3 2.34 10.58 1.99
C LEU A 3 3.42 9.93 2.86
N PHE A 4 4.19 10.75 3.59
CA PHE A 4 5.28 10.28 4.44
C PHE A 4 4.81 9.33 5.53
N VAL A 5 3.70 9.64 6.21
CA VAL A 5 3.14 8.79 7.27
C VAL A 5 2.68 7.43 6.72
N SER A 6 1.99 7.42 5.59
CA SER A 6 1.54 6.20 4.94
C SER A 6 2.71 5.34 4.46
N THR A 7 3.73 5.95 3.85
CA THR A 7 4.94 5.25 3.40
C THR A 7 5.76 4.70 4.57
N LEU A 8 5.81 5.43 5.68
CA LEU A 8 6.50 4.98 6.90
C LEU A 8 5.74 3.81 7.53
N ALA A 9 4.41 3.86 7.59
CA ALA A 9 3.59 2.75 8.04
C ALA A 9 3.79 1.50 7.17
N PHE A 10 3.82 1.65 5.84
CA PHE A 10 4.11 0.55 4.93
C PHE A 10 5.51 -0.03 5.15
N PHE A 11 6.53 0.82 5.32
CA PHE A 11 7.89 0.37 5.62
C PHE A 11 7.98 -0.40 6.95
N LEU A 12 7.33 0.09 8.02
CA LEU A 12 7.29 -0.60 9.31
C LEU A 12 6.59 -1.96 9.21
N LEU A 13 5.52 -2.05 8.42
CA LEU A 13 4.84 -3.32 8.16
C LEU A 13 5.74 -4.27 7.35
N LEU A 14 6.48 -3.78 6.36
CA LEU A 14 7.46 -4.64 5.67
C LEU A 14 8.59 -5.10 6.60
N LEU A 15 9.03 -4.24 7.52
CA LEU A 15 10.02 -4.61 8.53
C LEU A 15 9.47 -5.70 9.45
N LEU A 16 8.23 -5.54 9.92
CA LEU A 16 7.54 -6.55 10.73
C LEU A 16 7.37 -7.88 9.98
N GLY A 17 6.98 -7.83 8.71
CA GLY A 17 6.85 -9.02 7.87
C GLY A 17 8.17 -9.75 7.67
N LYS A 18 9.29 -9.03 7.57
CA LYS A 18 10.64 -9.64 7.52
C LYS A 18 10.97 -10.32 8.85
N VAL A 19 10.71 -9.67 9.98
CA VAL A 19 10.93 -10.23 11.33
C VAL A 19 10.10 -11.51 11.53
N LEU A 20 8.88 -11.54 10.99
CA LEU A 20 7.99 -12.71 11.02
C LEU A 20 8.31 -13.76 9.94
N LEU A 21 9.37 -13.56 9.14
CA LEU A 21 9.77 -14.44 8.04
C LEU A 21 8.70 -14.61 6.95
N PHE A 22 7.74 -13.68 6.86
CA PHE A 22 6.72 -13.69 5.81
C PHE A 22 7.21 -13.11 4.49
N ILE A 23 8.21 -12.22 4.52
CA ILE A 23 8.71 -11.52 3.33
C ILE A 23 10.24 -11.39 3.37
N ASN A 24 10.83 -11.27 2.18
CA ASN A 24 12.27 -11.19 1.99
C ASN A 24 12.77 -9.73 1.93
N GLU A 25 14.08 -9.52 2.01
CA GLU A 25 14.71 -8.19 1.88
C GLU A 25 14.41 -7.51 0.54
N ALA A 26 14.24 -8.30 -0.52
CA ALA A 26 13.86 -7.79 -1.83
C ALA A 26 12.55 -6.98 -1.82
N PHE A 27 11.65 -7.23 -0.85
CA PHE A 27 10.38 -6.55 -0.74
C PHE A 27 10.52 -5.08 -0.32
N TYR A 28 11.67 -4.64 0.22
CA TYR A 28 11.88 -3.22 0.54
C TYR A 28 11.90 -2.32 -0.69
N ILE A 29 12.20 -2.86 -1.87
CA ILE A 29 12.13 -2.08 -3.12
C ILE A 29 10.69 -1.64 -3.43
N LEU A 30 9.70 -2.37 -2.91
CA LEU A 30 8.28 -2.05 -3.06
C LEU A 30 7.90 -0.75 -2.34
N VAL A 31 8.70 -0.28 -1.38
CA VAL A 31 8.46 1.02 -0.73
C VAL A 31 8.55 2.14 -1.76
N LEU A 32 9.52 2.08 -2.67
CA LEU A 32 9.67 3.08 -3.73
C LEU A 32 8.49 3.01 -4.71
N LEU A 33 8.09 1.80 -5.07
CA LEU A 33 6.91 1.56 -5.91
C LEU A 33 5.63 2.08 -5.24
N TYR A 34 5.52 1.91 -3.93
CA TYR A 34 4.41 2.38 -3.10
C TYR A 34 4.33 3.91 -3.07
N VAL A 35 5.46 4.62 -2.89
CA VAL A 35 5.52 6.08 -2.94
C VAL A 35 5.02 6.60 -4.29
N LEU A 36 5.51 6.02 -5.39
CA LEU A 36 5.09 6.39 -6.75
C LEU A 36 3.59 6.12 -6.95
N TYR A 37 3.11 4.97 -6.46
CA TYR A 37 1.71 4.61 -6.56
C TYR A 37 0.81 5.59 -5.81
N LEU A 38 1.12 5.94 -4.56
CA LEU A 38 0.34 6.91 -3.78
C LEU A 38 0.35 8.30 -4.41
N PHE A 39 1.46 8.68 -5.06
CA PHE A 39 1.56 9.94 -5.79
C PHE A 39 0.58 9.98 -6.97
N LEU A 40 0.48 8.88 -7.73
CA LEU A 40 -0.50 8.73 -8.82
C LEU A 40 -1.94 8.66 -8.28
N LEU A 41 -2.16 7.90 -7.21
CA LEU A 41 -3.47 7.70 -6.57
C LEU A 41 -4.13 9.04 -6.19
N LYS A 42 -3.32 10.02 -5.77
CA LYS A 42 -3.77 11.38 -5.43
C LYS A 42 -4.61 12.04 -6.54
N PHE A 43 -4.33 11.75 -7.81
CA PHE A 43 -5.05 12.33 -8.95
C PHE A 43 -6.40 11.66 -9.20
N PHE A 44 -6.56 10.39 -8.81
CA PHE A 44 -7.79 9.63 -9.00
C PHE A 44 -8.79 9.82 -7.85
N ILE A 45 -8.30 10.06 -6.64
CA ILE A 45 -9.15 10.33 -5.48
C ILE A 45 -9.66 11.77 -5.59
N LYS A 46 -10.92 11.92 -6.01
CA LYS A 46 -11.62 13.20 -5.91
C LYS A 46 -11.69 13.64 -4.45
N LYS A 47 -11.30 14.90 -4.17
CA LYS A 47 -11.64 15.58 -2.90
C LYS A 47 -13.15 15.65 -2.80
N GLY A 48 -13.77 14.76 -2.04
CA GLY A 48 -15.22 14.66 -1.96
C GLY A 48 -15.65 13.97 -0.68
N ASN A 49 -16.67 14.56 -0.06
CA ASN A 49 -17.35 14.27 1.20
C ASN A 49 -16.99 12.95 1.91
N CYS A 50 -16.71 13.09 3.21
CA CYS A 50 -16.64 12.06 4.25
C CYS A 50 -17.49 10.83 3.90
N SER A 51 -16.90 9.91 3.18
CA SER A 51 -17.51 8.65 2.80
C SER A 51 -16.67 7.56 3.42
N ALA A 52 -17.37 6.65 4.10
CA ALA A 52 -16.82 5.42 4.63
C ALA A 52 -16.08 4.63 3.54
N ILE A 53 -15.33 3.61 3.95
CA ILE A 53 -14.61 2.68 3.06
C ILE A 53 -15.47 2.35 1.84
N GLN A 54 -15.01 2.72 0.65
CA GLN A 54 -15.73 2.45 -0.59
C GLN A 54 -15.17 1.17 -1.22
N VAL A 55 -16.00 0.48 -2.00
CA VAL A 55 -15.57 -0.72 -2.73
C VAL A 55 -14.35 -0.42 -3.63
N TYR A 56 -14.28 0.80 -4.18
CA TYR A 56 -13.14 1.28 -4.97
C TYR A 56 -11.80 1.28 -4.20
N ASP A 57 -11.82 1.42 -2.87
CA ASP A 57 -10.61 1.40 -2.04
C ASP A 57 -9.93 0.02 -2.08
N TYR A 58 -10.73 -1.05 -2.07
CA TYR A 58 -10.24 -2.42 -2.24
C TYR A 58 -9.66 -2.67 -3.63
N PHE A 59 -10.22 -2.03 -4.67
CA PHE A 59 -9.69 -2.12 -6.04
C PHE A 59 -8.33 -1.44 -6.18
N TYR A 60 -8.12 -0.27 -5.56
CA TYR A 60 -6.82 0.41 -5.58
C TYR A 60 -5.73 -0.45 -4.91
N VAL A 61 -6.03 -1.01 -3.73
CA VAL A 61 -5.12 -1.90 -3.02
C VAL A 61 -4.84 -3.16 -3.85
N GLY A 62 -5.88 -3.81 -4.38
CA GLY A 62 -5.73 -5.00 -5.21
C GLY A 62 -4.88 -4.76 -6.45
N PHE A 63 -5.06 -3.63 -7.12
CA PHE A 63 -4.26 -3.25 -8.28
C PHE A 63 -2.79 -3.03 -7.91
N PHE A 64 -2.51 -2.37 -6.79
CA PHE A 64 -1.14 -2.21 -6.30
C PHE A 64 -0.48 -3.55 -5.96
N VAL A 65 -1.23 -4.47 -5.35
CA VAL A 65 -0.74 -5.81 -5.01
C VAL A 65 -0.39 -6.59 -6.28
N LEU A 66 -1.24 -6.51 -7.32
CA LEU A 66 -0.95 -7.11 -8.63
C LEU A 66 0.32 -6.52 -9.27
N LEU A 67 0.52 -5.20 -9.18
CA LEU A 67 1.76 -4.56 -9.64
C LEU A 67 2.98 -5.07 -8.85
N CYS A 68 2.86 -5.24 -7.54
CA CYS A 68 3.93 -5.78 -6.70
C CYS A 68 4.26 -7.23 -7.10
N ILE A 69 3.25 -8.07 -7.30
CA ILE A 69 3.44 -9.47 -7.74
C ILE A 69 4.12 -9.50 -9.09
N PHE A 70 3.66 -8.69 -10.05
CA PHE A 70 4.29 -8.61 -11.38
C PHE A 70 5.76 -8.17 -11.28
N PHE A 71 6.06 -7.18 -10.43
CA PHE A 71 7.43 -6.72 -10.22
C PHE A 71 8.32 -7.79 -9.57
N LEU A 72 7.85 -8.44 -8.51
CA LEU A 72 8.56 -9.51 -7.82
C LEU A 72 8.77 -10.74 -8.72
N TYR A 73 7.78 -11.06 -9.55
CA TYR A 73 7.87 -12.14 -10.54
C TYR A 73 8.98 -11.87 -11.57
N ASN A 74 9.07 -10.65 -12.10
CA ASN A 74 10.16 -10.27 -13.01
C ASN A 74 11.54 -10.31 -12.35
N ARG A 75 11.60 -10.15 -11.02
CA ARG A 75 12.85 -10.30 -10.24
C ARG A 75 13.14 -11.75 -9.82
N GLN A 76 12.28 -12.71 -10.17
CA GLN A 76 12.39 -14.12 -9.80
C GLN A 76 12.41 -14.37 -8.27
N GLU A 77 11.75 -13.50 -7.51
CA GLU A 77 11.65 -13.67 -6.06
C GLU A 77 10.64 -14.77 -5.72
N VAL A 78 10.98 -15.64 -4.76
CA VAL A 78 10.07 -16.69 -4.27
C VAL A 78 9.13 -16.08 -3.25
N PHE A 79 7.84 -16.18 -3.49
CA PHE A 79 6.80 -15.69 -2.59
C PHE A 79 5.69 -16.74 -2.42
N SER A 80 5.24 -16.90 -1.18
CA SER A 80 4.16 -17.83 -0.82
C SER A 80 2.80 -17.12 -0.80
N LEU A 81 1.71 -17.87 -0.77
CA LEU A 81 0.37 -17.28 -0.61
C LEU A 81 0.23 -16.44 0.68
N VAL A 82 0.95 -16.83 1.74
CA VAL A 82 1.01 -16.08 3.00
C VAL A 82 1.68 -14.72 2.80
N SER A 83 2.78 -14.67 2.05
CA SER A 83 3.48 -13.42 1.76
C SER A 83 2.62 -12.45 0.92
N VAL A 84 1.82 -12.98 -0.01
CA VAL A 84 0.88 -12.18 -0.81
C VAL A 84 -0.27 -11.64 0.05
N ALA A 85 -0.84 -12.48 0.92
CA ALA A 85 -1.87 -12.06 1.85
C ALA A 85 -1.36 -10.98 2.82
N TYR A 86 -0.12 -11.13 3.30
CA TYR A 86 0.54 -10.14 4.15
C TYR A 86 0.76 -8.82 3.40
N LEU A 87 1.21 -8.89 2.16
CA LEU A 87 1.42 -7.73 1.30
C LEU A 87 0.10 -6.99 0.99
N TYR A 88 -0.99 -7.73 0.80
CA TYR A 88 -2.33 -7.15 0.68
C TYR A 88 -2.76 -6.43 1.95
N MET A 89 -2.66 -7.07 3.12
CA MET A 89 -3.08 -6.46 4.38
C MET A 89 -2.23 -5.23 4.75
N SER A 90 -0.92 -5.31 4.54
CA SER A 90 -0.01 -4.20 4.82
C SER A 90 -0.24 -3.01 3.89
N SER A 91 -0.43 -3.25 2.59
CA SER A 91 -0.79 -2.20 1.64
C SER A 91 -2.17 -1.62 1.91
N PHE A 92 -3.15 -2.43 2.32
CA PHE A 92 -4.47 -1.97 2.71
C PHE A 92 -4.41 -0.98 3.88
N ILE A 93 -3.80 -1.38 5.01
CA ILE A 93 -3.71 -0.54 6.22
C ILE A 93 -2.99 0.78 5.92
N SER A 94 -1.85 0.70 5.22
CA SER A 94 -1.07 1.89 4.90
C SER A 94 -1.77 2.81 3.91
N MET A 95 -2.48 2.28 2.90
CA MET A 95 -3.24 3.09 1.95
C MET A 95 -4.45 3.74 2.60
N MET A 96 -5.15 3.05 3.50
CA MET A 96 -6.28 3.64 4.21
C MET A 96 -5.86 4.88 5.01
N LEU A 97 -4.71 4.82 5.70
CA LEU A 97 -4.14 6.00 6.36
C LEU A 97 -3.92 7.17 5.40
N TYR A 98 -3.59 6.91 4.14
CA TYR A 98 -3.44 7.96 3.13
C TYR A 98 -4.79 8.47 2.60
N ILE A 99 -5.69 7.57 2.22
CA ILE A 99 -7.00 7.89 1.63
C ILE A 99 -7.86 8.66 2.63
N ASP A 100 -7.88 8.24 3.90
CA ASP A 100 -8.61 8.91 4.96
C ASP A 100 -8.11 10.35 5.11
N THR A 101 -6.80 10.58 5.11
CA THR A 101 -6.27 11.95 5.21
C THR A 101 -6.59 12.84 4.00
N LEU A 102 -6.86 12.26 2.82
CA LEU A 102 -7.30 13.00 1.65
C LEU A 102 -8.81 13.33 1.73
N ARG A 103 -9.62 12.41 2.25
CA ARG A 103 -11.08 12.57 2.40
C ARG A 103 -11.45 13.50 3.56
N PHE A 104 -10.82 13.35 4.72
CA PHE A 104 -11.10 14.16 5.91
C PHE A 104 -10.40 15.54 5.90
N LYS A 105 -9.60 15.84 4.88
CA LYS A 105 -8.99 17.16 4.70
C LYS A 105 -9.99 18.28 4.41
N SER A 106 -11.28 17.98 4.22
CA SER A 106 -12.35 18.97 4.06
C SER A 106 -12.99 19.41 5.39
N LEU A 107 -12.52 18.91 6.55
CA LEU A 107 -13.05 19.25 7.88
C LEU A 107 -12.24 20.33 8.62
N PHE A 108 -11.10 20.75 8.08
CA PHE A 108 -10.24 21.81 8.64
C PHE A 108 -9.97 22.91 7.61
#